data_AF-A0A6J6IFQ2-F1
#
_entry.id   AF-A0A6J6IFQ2-F1
#
_cell.length_a   1.000
_cell.length_b   1.000
_cell.length_c   1.000
_cell.angle_alpha   90.00
_cell.angle_beta   90.00
_cell.angle_gamma   90.00
#
_symmetry.space_group_name_H-M   'P 1'
#
loop_
_entity.id
_entity.type
_entity.pdbx_description
1 polymer ?
#
loop_
_entity_poly.entity_id
_entity_poly.type
_entity_poly.pdbx_seq_one_letter_code
_entity_poly.pdbx_strand_id
1 'polypeptide(L)'
;MKLPEWSTVQRAPSTFRFPNGESFTEMQTRMVSAIDRLCAQHRGGVIVCVSHADPIKAAVAHAMGTHIDLFQRIVISTCSVSTVAYTNGGPIVLNVNSTGGSLGDLRPS
;
A
#
# COMPACT_ATOMS: atom_id res chain seq x y z
N MET A 1 17.81 -5.69 22.16
CA MET A 1 17.27 -4.35 22.47
C MET A 1 16.93 -3.68 21.14
N LYS A 2 15.82 -2.94 21.01
CA LYS A 2 15.49 -2.26 19.74
C LYS A 2 16.44 -1.08 19.53
N LEU A 3 16.83 -0.84 18.28
CA LEU A 3 17.66 0.29 17.90
C LEU A 3 16.89 1.63 18.15
N PRO A 4 17.56 2.72 18.57
CA PRO A 4 16.93 4.02 18.81
C PRO A 4 16.07 4.53 17.64
N GLU A 5 16.51 4.25 16.42
CA GLU A 5 15.87 4.61 15.15
C GLU A 5 14.48 4.01 14.98
N TRP A 6 14.16 2.93 15.71
CA TRP A 6 12.86 2.27 15.64
C TRP A 6 11.71 3.21 16.02
N SER A 7 11.95 4.21 16.88
CA SER A 7 10.96 5.23 17.20
C SER A 7 10.57 6.03 15.95
N THR A 8 11.56 6.46 15.16
CA THR A 8 11.35 7.22 13.92
C THR A 8 10.65 6.36 12.87
N VAL A 9 11.06 5.09 12.71
CA VAL A 9 10.39 4.13 11.80
C VAL A 9 8.91 3.96 12.13
N GLN A 10 8.53 3.99 13.41
CA GLN A 10 7.15 3.79 13.82
C GLN A 10 6.30 5.07 13.83
N ARG A 11 6.91 6.23 14.05
CA ARG A 11 6.19 7.50 14.33
C ARG A 11 6.36 8.59 13.27
N ALA A 12 7.49 8.61 12.59
CA ALA A 12 7.79 9.57 11.52
C ALA A 12 8.50 8.92 10.30
N PRO A 13 7.94 7.83 9.71
CA PRO A 13 8.46 7.19 8.50
C PRO A 13 8.89 8.15 7.38
N SER A 14 8.16 9.25 7.18
CA SER A 14 8.44 10.26 6.14
C SER A 14 9.82 10.90 6.28
N THR A 15 10.36 10.94 7.50
CA THR A 15 11.65 11.57 7.81
C THR A 15 12.81 10.55 7.85
N PHE A 16 12.51 9.26 7.68
CA PHE A 16 13.48 8.19 7.89
C PHE A 16 14.04 7.64 6.57
N ARG A 17 15.36 7.41 6.57
CA ARG A 17 16.07 6.66 5.53
C ARG A 17 16.89 5.55 6.18
N PHE A 18 16.79 4.35 5.64
CA PHE A 18 17.68 3.26 6.04
C PHE A 18 19.12 3.54 5.56
N PRO A 19 20.15 3.32 6.40
CA PRO A 19 21.54 3.48 5.99
C PRO A 19 21.87 2.64 4.74
N ASN A 20 22.44 3.28 3.71
CA ASN A 20 22.73 2.66 2.41
C ASN A 20 21.50 2.04 1.71
N GLY A 21 20.29 2.50 2.07
CA GLY A 21 19.03 1.96 1.58
C GLY A 21 18.03 3.03 1.16
N GLU A 22 16.81 2.56 0.93
CA GLU A 22 15.66 3.37 0.51
C GLU A 22 15.00 4.08 1.71
N SER A 23 14.38 5.22 1.47
CA SER A 23 13.46 5.86 2.41
C SER A 23 12.03 5.35 2.21
N PHE A 24 11.14 5.56 3.20
CA PHE A 24 9.74 5.13 3.04
C PHE A 24 9.02 5.90 1.94
N THR A 25 9.35 7.17 1.72
CA THR A 25 8.77 8.00 0.66
C THR A 25 9.19 7.53 -0.73
N GLU A 26 10.48 7.21 -0.94
CA GLU A 26 10.95 6.59 -2.18
C GLU A 26 10.28 5.24 -2.45
N MET A 27 10.16 4.40 -1.42
CA MET A 27 9.44 3.13 -1.53
C MET A 27 7.98 3.34 -1.96
N GLN A 28 7.28 4.31 -1.35
CA GLN A 28 5.90 4.64 -1.71
C GLN A 28 5.81 5.13 -3.16
N THR A 29 6.68 6.04 -3.57
CA THR A 29 6.73 6.53 -4.97
C THR A 29 6.97 5.36 -5.93
N ARG A 30 7.94 4.48 -5.66
CA ARG A 30 8.24 3.31 -6.49
C ARG A 30 7.03 2.38 -6.61
N MET A 31 6.32 2.13 -5.51
CA MET A 31 5.12 1.29 -5.51
C MET A 31 3.97 1.91 -6.30
N VAL A 32 3.66 3.18 -6.07
CA VAL A 32 2.57 3.89 -6.77
C VAL A 32 2.86 3.97 -8.26
N SER A 33 4.07 4.37 -8.66
CA SER A 33 4.45 4.43 -10.09
C SER A 33 4.43 3.06 -10.78
N ALA A 34 4.69 1.97 -10.04
CA ALA A 34 4.53 0.62 -10.60
C ALA A 34 3.06 0.27 -10.84
N ILE A 35 2.19 0.59 -9.88
CA ILE A 35 0.75 0.36 -9.99
C ILE A 35 0.16 1.20 -11.12
N ASP A 36 0.50 2.49 -11.21
CA ASP A 36 0.01 3.39 -12.28
C ASP A 36 0.32 2.85 -13.68
N ARG A 37 1.54 2.34 -13.88
CA ARG A 37 1.93 1.71 -15.16
C ARG A 37 1.10 0.46 -15.45
N LEU A 38 0.87 -0.39 -14.45
CA LEU A 38 0.06 -1.61 -14.63
C LEU A 38 -1.40 -1.26 -14.92
N CYS A 39 -1.98 -0.29 -14.21
CA CYS A 39 -3.33 0.20 -14.47
C CYS A 39 -3.46 0.78 -15.89
N ALA A 40 -2.44 1.50 -16.37
CA ALA A 40 -2.41 2.01 -17.74
C ALA A 40 -2.32 0.89 -18.79
N GLN A 41 -1.55 -0.17 -18.53
CA GLN A 41 -1.38 -1.32 -19.43
C GLN A 41 -2.60 -2.24 -19.48
N HIS A 42 -3.39 -2.30 -18.40
CA HIS A 42 -4.51 -3.24 -18.23
C HIS A 42 -5.86 -2.53 -18.01
N ARG A 43 -6.13 -1.46 -18.79
CA ARG A 43 -7.38 -0.70 -18.68
C ARG A 43 -8.62 -1.60 -18.86
N GLY A 44 -9.60 -1.46 -17.97
CA GLY A 44 -10.83 -2.25 -17.96
C GLY A 44 -10.67 -3.69 -17.46
N GLY A 45 -9.44 -4.10 -17.11
CA GLY A 45 -9.14 -5.41 -16.56
C GLY A 45 -8.98 -5.41 -15.04
N VAL A 46 -8.74 -6.61 -14.51
CA VAL A 46 -8.36 -6.83 -13.11
C VAL A 46 -6.94 -7.38 -13.10
N ILE A 47 -6.08 -6.80 -12.26
CA ILE A 47 -4.70 -7.24 -12.05
C ILE A 47 -4.52 -7.76 -10.62
N VAL A 48 -3.72 -8.80 -10.46
CA VAL A 48 -3.29 -9.28 -9.14
C VAL A 48 -1.81 -8.95 -8.98
N CYS A 49 -1.49 -8.19 -7.94
CA CYS A 49 -0.11 -7.84 -7.58
C CYS A 49 0.26 -8.54 -6.27
N VAL A 50 1.37 -9.27 -6.27
CA VAL A 50 1.91 -9.93 -5.08
C VAL A 50 3.13 -9.17 -4.58
N SER A 51 3.16 -8.82 -3.30
CA SER A 51 4.23 -8.01 -2.69
C SER A 51 4.35 -8.30 -1.19
N HIS A 52 5.03 -7.42 -0.45
CA HIS A 52 5.27 -7.53 0.99
C HIS A 52 4.46 -6.50 1.78
N ALA A 53 4.31 -6.72 3.09
CA ALA A 53 3.42 -5.93 3.95
C ALA A 53 3.65 -4.42 3.87
N ASP A 54 4.88 -3.93 4.10
CA ASP A 54 5.14 -2.48 4.16
C ASP A 54 4.96 -1.76 2.80
N PRO A 55 5.44 -2.30 1.67
CA PRO A 55 5.10 -1.77 0.34
C PRO A 55 3.59 -1.74 0.07
N ILE A 56 2.85 -2.78 0.47
CA ILE A 56 1.38 -2.82 0.33
C ILE A 56 0.74 -1.74 1.22
N LYS A 57 1.16 -1.60 2.49
CA LYS A 57 0.65 -0.54 3.38
C LYS A 57 0.89 0.84 2.78
N ALA A 58 2.06 1.10 2.20
CA ALA A 58 2.38 2.38 1.59
C ALA A 58 1.51 2.68 0.37
N ALA A 59 1.23 1.67 -0.47
CA ALA A 59 0.31 1.80 -1.61
C ALA A 59 -1.14 2.02 -1.14
N VAL A 60 -1.61 1.28 -0.14
CA VAL A 60 -2.95 1.46 0.46
C VAL A 60 -3.07 2.83 1.11
N ALA A 61 -2.06 3.29 1.86
CA ALA A 61 -2.05 4.62 2.45
C ALA A 61 -2.16 5.71 1.38
N HIS A 62 -1.41 5.59 0.27
CA HIS A 62 -1.52 6.51 -0.85
C HIS A 62 -2.92 6.51 -1.45
N ALA A 63 -3.49 5.32 -1.72
CA ALA A 63 -4.84 5.19 -2.26
C ALA A 63 -5.93 5.74 -1.33
N MET A 64 -5.74 5.67 -0.01
CA MET A 64 -6.63 6.26 1.00
C MET A 64 -6.40 7.77 1.22
N GLY A 65 -5.40 8.39 0.58
CA GLY A 65 -4.98 9.77 0.90
C GLY A 65 -4.40 9.93 2.32
N THR A 66 -3.95 8.84 2.93
CA THR A 66 -3.38 8.81 4.28
C THR A 66 -1.89 9.15 4.23
N HIS A 67 -1.47 10.11 5.05
CA HIS A 67 -0.07 10.50 5.16
C HIS A 67 0.81 9.31 5.56
N ILE A 68 2.01 9.19 4.97
CA ILE A 68 2.87 8.01 5.14
C ILE A 68 3.30 7.79 6.60
N ASP A 69 3.37 8.83 7.43
CA ASP A 69 3.66 8.67 8.86
C ASP A 69 2.61 7.85 9.61
N LEU A 70 1.40 7.76 9.05
CA LEU A 70 0.29 7.01 9.63
C LEU A 70 0.18 5.59 9.05
N PHE A 71 1.02 5.20 8.09
CA PHE A 71 0.87 3.91 7.38
C PHE A 71 1.03 2.69 8.29
N GLN A 72 1.73 2.81 9.43
CA GLN A 72 1.84 1.74 10.42
C GLN A 72 0.51 1.41 11.11
N ARG A 73 -0.53 2.22 10.93
CA ARG A 73 -1.90 1.93 11.40
C ARG A 73 -2.64 0.96 10.48
N ILE A 74 -2.11 0.69 9.28
CA ILE A 74 -2.67 -0.26 8.33
C ILE A 74 -2.06 -1.63 8.59
N VAL A 75 -2.90 -2.63 8.81
CA VAL A 75 -2.48 -4.03 8.95
C VAL A 75 -2.55 -4.69 7.58
N ILE A 76 -1.52 -5.46 7.22
CA ILE A 76 -1.51 -6.36 6.06
C ILE A 76 -0.99 -7.70 6.55
N SER A 77 -1.88 -8.67 6.67
CA SER A 77 -1.60 -10.03 7.11
C SER A 77 -1.07 -10.88 5.96
N THR A 78 -0.35 -11.96 6.29
CA THR A 78 0.10 -12.96 5.32
C THR A 78 -1.08 -13.50 4.52
N CYS A 79 -0.94 -13.56 3.19
CA CYS A 79 -1.98 -14.01 2.26
C CYS A 79 -3.32 -13.25 2.35
N SER A 80 -3.34 -12.07 2.97
CA SER A 80 -4.51 -11.18 2.89
C SER A 80 -4.63 -10.55 1.51
N VAL A 81 -5.86 -10.19 1.14
CA VAL A 81 -6.18 -9.44 -0.07
C VAL A 81 -6.60 -8.03 0.32
N SER A 82 -6.08 -7.03 -0.40
CA SER A 82 -6.56 -5.64 -0.36
C SER A 82 -6.89 -5.24 -1.78
N THR A 83 -8.03 -4.56 -1.98
CA THR A 83 -8.53 -4.26 -3.33
C THR A 83 -8.80 -2.77 -3.49
N VAL A 84 -8.30 -2.22 -4.60
CA VAL A 84 -8.46 -0.81 -4.96
C VAL A 84 -8.98 -0.74 -6.39
N ALA A 85 -10.08 -0.01 -6.60
CA ALA A 85 -10.57 0.33 -7.93
C ALA A 85 -9.93 1.64 -8.38
N TYR A 86 -9.18 1.61 -9.47
CA TYR A 86 -8.61 2.82 -10.08
C TYR A 86 -9.57 3.36 -11.14
N THR A 87 -10.13 4.53 -10.89
CA THR A 87 -11.11 5.20 -11.76
C THR A 87 -10.56 6.51 -12.30
N ASN A 88 -11.28 7.16 -13.22
CA ASN A 88 -10.93 8.51 -13.68
C ASN A 88 -10.98 9.57 -12.56
N GLY A 89 -11.74 9.31 -11.48
CA GLY A 89 -11.82 10.18 -10.31
C GLY A 89 -10.75 9.90 -9.25
N GLY A 90 -9.85 8.94 -9.50
CA GLY A 90 -8.84 8.48 -8.55
C GLY A 90 -9.13 7.08 -7.98
N PRO A 91 -8.29 6.63 -7.03
CA PRO A 91 -8.41 5.32 -6.40
C PRO A 91 -9.57 5.28 -5.39
N ILE A 92 -10.28 4.16 -5.35
CA ILE A 92 -11.31 3.85 -4.36
C ILE A 92 -10.91 2.54 -3.68
N VAL A 93 -10.64 2.59 -2.38
CA VAL A 93 -10.26 1.39 -1.62
C VAL A 93 -11.52 0.63 -1.22
N LEU A 94 -11.68 -0.58 -1.77
CA LEU A 94 -12.88 -1.40 -1.57
C LEU A 94 -12.76 -2.27 -0.32
N ASN A 95 -11.58 -2.82 -0.06
CA ASN A 95 -11.27 -3.51 1.18
C ASN A 95 -9.77 -3.44 1.48
N VAL A 96 -9.42 -3.68 2.74
CA VAL A 96 -8.04 -3.81 3.19
C VAL A 96 -7.94 -5.02 4.11
N ASN A 97 -6.91 -5.85 3.89
CA ASN A 97 -6.55 -6.95 4.78
C ASN A 97 -7.61 -8.04 4.95
N SER A 98 -8.32 -8.38 3.87
CA SER A 98 -9.25 -9.51 3.90
C SER A 98 -8.50 -10.84 3.93
N THR A 99 -8.73 -11.65 4.96
CA THR A 99 -8.17 -13.00 5.10
C THR A 99 -9.24 -14.10 4.95
N GLY A 100 -10.43 -13.75 4.46
CA GLY A 100 -11.56 -14.66 4.28
C GLY A 100 -12.71 -14.01 3.49
N GLY A 101 -13.78 -14.75 3.23
CA GLY A 101 -14.93 -14.27 2.43
C GLY A 101 -14.83 -14.61 0.94
N SER A 102 -15.82 -14.19 0.16
CA SER A 102 -15.89 -14.48 -1.28
C SER A 102 -15.11 -13.45 -2.08
N LEU A 103 -14.43 -13.87 -3.16
CA LEU A 103 -13.86 -12.92 -4.13
C LEU A 103 -14.94 -12.01 -4.75
N GLY A 104 -16.20 -12.46 -4.74
CA GLY A 104 -17.35 -11.68 -5.16
C GLY A 104 -17.61 -10.43 -4.31
N ASP A 105 -17.02 -10.34 -3.12
CA ASP A 105 -17.17 -9.19 -2.21
C ASP A 105 -16.12 -8.10 -2.49
N LEU A 106 -15.19 -8.34 -3.42
CA LEU A 106 -14.06 -7.45 -3.74
C LEU A 106 -14.34 -6.51 -4.92
N ARG A 107 -15.61 -6.23 -5.22
CA ARG A 107 -16.06 -5.39 -6.33
C ARG A 107 -16.96 -4.26 -5.79
N PRO A 108 -17.02 -3.10 -6.48
CA PRO A 108 -17.95 -2.05 -6.12
C PRO A 108 -19.38 -2.59 -6.10
N SER A 109 -20.21 -2.08 -5.18
CA SER A 109 -21.64 -2.37 -5.11
C SER A 109 -22.41 -1.79 -6.29
#